data_AF-A0A3B9D1P1-F1
#
_entry.id   AF-A0A3B9D1P1-F1
#
_cell.length_a   1.000
_cell.length_b   1.000
_cell.length_c   1.000
_cell.angle_alpha   90.00
_cell.angle_beta   90.00
_cell.angle_gamma   90.00
#
_symmetry.space_group_name_H-M   'P 1'
#
loop_
_entity.id
_entity.type
_entity.pdbx_description
1 polymer ?
#
loop_
_entity_poly.entity_id
_entity_poly.type
_entity_poly.pdbx_seq_one_letter_code
_entity_poly.pdbx_strand_id
1 'polypeptide(L)'
;MLRLVCSLWCVLLVSAAAVADRSNRRLDIYFIDVEGGAATLLVTPEGESLLIDSGYPDNNGRDRDRIINVARDVAGLRQIDHAAVSHWHRDHYGNHAALEASFGIGTFWDRGIPDELQENASFEDRIADYRAASQNASKPLAAGDILPLKSGSTKLSCQVLTSGRNTIPNKGPANPHAGRHQ
;
A
#
# COMPACT_ATOMS: atom_id res chain seq x y z
N MET A 1 -2.93 4.35 68.65
CA MET A 1 -2.95 3.28 67.65
C MET A 1 -3.20 3.89 66.28
N LEU A 2 -2.14 4.18 65.52
CA LEU A 2 -2.21 4.87 64.23
C LEU A 2 -2.04 3.83 63.12
N ARG A 3 -3.13 3.48 62.42
CA ARG A 3 -3.09 2.57 61.27
C ARG A 3 -2.64 3.35 60.04
N LEU A 4 -1.36 3.19 59.65
CA LEU A 4 -0.88 3.59 58.33
C LEU A 4 -1.51 2.65 57.30
N VAL A 5 -2.44 3.16 56.48
CA VAL A 5 -2.86 2.50 55.25
C VAL A 5 -2.01 3.10 54.14
N CYS A 6 -0.93 2.40 53.78
CA CYS A 6 -0.15 2.70 52.58
C CYS A 6 -0.98 2.28 51.36
N SER A 7 -1.73 3.22 50.78
CA SER A 7 -2.32 3.04 49.45
C SER A 7 -1.21 3.09 48.41
N LEU A 8 -0.83 1.91 47.92
CA LEU A 8 0.10 1.76 46.79
C LEU A 8 -0.62 2.23 45.51
N TRP A 9 -0.40 3.48 45.12
CA TRP A 9 -0.81 4.00 43.81
C TRP A 9 0.16 3.46 42.75
N CYS A 10 -0.15 2.30 42.17
CA CYS A 10 0.48 1.87 40.93
C CYS A 10 -0.04 2.77 39.79
N VAL A 11 0.71 3.83 39.48
CA VAL A 11 0.53 4.59 38.24
C VAL A 11 1.00 3.68 37.10
N LEU A 12 0.06 2.97 36.48
CA LEU A 12 0.27 2.35 35.17
C LEU A 12 0.49 3.48 34.16
N LEU A 13 1.76 3.80 33.90
CA LEU A 13 2.16 4.55 32.72
C LEU A 13 1.84 3.67 31.51
N VAL A 14 0.59 3.71 31.07
CA VAL A 14 0.20 3.25 29.74
C VAL A 14 0.91 4.20 28.79
N SER A 15 2.10 3.81 28.34
CA SER A 15 2.70 4.41 27.15
C SER A 15 1.64 4.34 26.07
N ALA A 16 1.09 5.49 25.69
CA ALA A 16 0.23 5.60 24.53
C ALA A 16 1.10 5.24 23.33
N ALA A 17 1.18 3.94 23.03
CA ALA A 17 1.72 3.48 21.76
C ALA A 17 0.95 4.28 20.71
N ALA A 18 1.68 4.91 19.78
CA ALA A 18 1.07 5.57 18.65
C ALA A 18 0.47 4.47 17.77
N VAL A 19 -0.73 4.02 18.14
CA VAL A 19 -1.49 3.06 17.35
C VAL A 19 -1.99 3.83 16.15
N ALA A 20 -1.74 3.30 14.97
CA ALA A 20 -2.37 3.76 13.76
C ALA A 20 -3.86 3.49 13.89
N ASP A 21 -4.66 4.54 13.82
CA ASP A 21 -6.08 4.46 14.13
C ASP A 21 -6.80 5.53 13.32
N ARG A 22 -7.81 5.10 12.59
CA ARG A 22 -8.69 5.97 11.82
C ARG A 22 -9.23 7.14 12.64
N SER A 23 -9.42 6.98 13.95
CA SER A 23 -9.95 8.03 14.83
C SER A 23 -9.03 9.24 14.99
N ASN A 24 -7.72 9.08 14.77
CA ASN A 24 -6.73 10.13 15.01
C ASN A 24 -6.40 11.00 13.78
N ARG A 25 -7.02 10.70 12.62
CA ARG A 25 -6.94 11.48 11.36
C ARG A 25 -5.52 11.75 10.85
N ARG A 26 -4.61 10.80 11.03
CA ARG A 26 -3.26 10.85 10.46
C ARG A 26 -3.19 10.18 9.09
N LEU A 27 -2.10 10.44 8.37
CA LEU A 27 -1.65 9.58 7.29
C LEU A 27 -0.80 8.48 7.93
N ASP A 28 -1.27 7.24 7.87
CA ASP A 28 -0.51 6.08 8.32
C ASP A 28 0.07 5.36 7.11
N ILE A 29 1.36 5.01 7.16
CA ILE A 29 2.08 4.33 6.08
C ILE A 29 2.73 3.08 6.68
N TYR A 30 2.45 1.93 6.07
CA TYR A 30 2.94 0.64 6.50
C TYR A 30 3.79 0.02 5.41
N PHE A 31 5.05 -0.23 5.73
CA PHE A 31 5.91 -1.09 4.93
C PHE A 31 5.74 -2.51 5.45
N ILE A 32 5.00 -3.33 4.69
CA ILE A 32 4.61 -4.67 5.11
C ILE A 32 5.70 -5.63 4.68
N ASP A 33 6.19 -6.44 5.62
CA ASP A 33 7.26 -7.41 5.36
C ASP A 33 6.76 -8.57 4.49
N VAL A 34 7.23 -8.60 3.24
CA VAL A 34 6.91 -9.57 2.18
C VAL A 34 8.20 -10.20 1.64
N GLU A 35 8.12 -11.44 1.16
CA GLU A 35 9.28 -12.15 0.61
C GLU A 35 9.44 -11.86 -0.88
N GLY A 36 10.16 -10.78 -1.20
CA GLY A 36 10.34 -10.28 -2.56
C GLY A 36 9.48 -9.05 -2.86
N GLY A 37 9.94 -8.21 -3.78
CA GLY A 37 9.22 -7.01 -4.22
C GLY A 37 8.93 -6.02 -3.10
N ALA A 38 7.67 -5.59 -3.04
CA ALA A 38 7.18 -4.61 -2.06
C ALA A 38 5.70 -4.83 -1.74
N ALA A 39 5.28 -4.33 -0.57
CA ALA A 39 3.88 -4.12 -0.22
C ALA A 39 3.80 -2.92 0.73
N THR A 40 3.28 -1.80 0.24
CA THR A 40 3.15 -0.56 1.01
C THR A 40 1.69 -0.17 1.12
N LEU A 41 1.13 -0.22 2.33
CA LEU A 41 -0.23 0.24 2.60
C LEU A 41 -0.19 1.69 3.08
N LEU A 42 -0.99 2.54 2.47
CA LEU A 42 -1.27 3.90 2.92
C LEU A 42 -2.72 3.95 3.41
N VAL A 43 -2.95 4.60 4.54
CA VAL A 43 -4.28 4.92 5.05
C VAL A 43 -4.37 6.42 5.27
N THR A 44 -5.25 7.07 4.53
CA THR A 44 -5.39 8.52 4.55
C THR A 44 -6.05 9.00 5.84
N PRO A 45 -5.96 10.31 6.17
CA PRO A 45 -6.70 10.92 7.28
C PRO A 45 -8.23 10.71 7.25
N GLU A 46 -8.80 10.39 6.09
CA GLU A 46 -10.23 10.10 5.92
C GLU A 46 -10.54 8.59 6.05
N GLY A 47 -9.51 7.77 6.29
CA GLY A 47 -9.57 6.32 6.43
C GLY A 47 -9.72 5.57 5.10
N GLU A 48 -9.36 6.20 3.99
CA GLU A 48 -9.31 5.53 2.68
C GLU A 48 -7.95 4.89 2.47
N SER A 49 -7.91 3.72 1.83
CA SER A 49 -6.71 2.90 1.74
C SER A 49 -6.17 2.76 0.31
N LEU A 50 -4.84 2.80 0.19
CA LEU A 50 -4.11 2.50 -1.04
C LEU A 50 -3.01 1.49 -0.73
N LEU A 51 -3.11 0.28 -1.28
CA LEU A 51 -2.04 -0.71 -1.28
C LEU A 51 -1.22 -0.55 -2.57
N ILE A 52 0.07 -0.28 -2.46
CA ILE A 52 1.02 -0.28 -3.57
C ILE A 52 1.84 -1.56 -3.50
N ASP A 53 1.73 -2.38 -4.54
CA ASP A 53 2.33 -3.71 -4.64
C ASP A 53 1.89 -4.69 -3.53
N SER A 54 2.21 -5.98 -3.69
CA SER A 54 1.60 -7.06 -2.90
C SER A 54 2.51 -8.25 -2.59
N GLY A 55 3.83 -8.14 -2.80
CA GLY A 55 4.76 -9.23 -2.54
C GLY A 55 4.60 -10.44 -3.47
N TYR A 56 5.30 -11.53 -3.13
CA TYR A 56 5.35 -12.75 -3.94
C TYR A 56 4.18 -13.70 -3.58
N PRO A 57 3.49 -14.31 -4.57
CA PRO A 57 2.40 -15.23 -4.29
C PRO A 57 2.91 -16.63 -3.87
N ASP A 58 2.05 -17.43 -3.24
CA ASP A 58 2.25 -18.88 -3.06
C ASP A 58 3.37 -19.37 -2.11
N ASN A 59 3.59 -18.69 -0.98
CA ASN A 59 4.27 -19.26 0.20
C ASN A 59 3.24 -19.62 1.30
N ASN A 60 2.32 -20.55 0.99
CA ASN A 60 1.18 -20.91 1.84
C ASN A 60 0.38 -19.68 2.36
N GLY A 61 0.25 -18.64 1.51
CA GLY A 61 -0.46 -17.42 1.84
C GLY A 61 0.28 -16.44 2.77
N ARG A 62 1.55 -16.66 3.10
CA ARG A 62 2.33 -15.80 4.03
C ARG A 62 2.17 -14.29 3.76
N ASP A 63 2.49 -13.85 2.55
CA ASP A 63 2.50 -12.41 2.21
C ASP A 63 1.07 -11.85 2.20
N ARG A 64 0.13 -12.57 1.59
CA ARG A 64 -1.32 -12.27 1.68
C ARG A 64 -1.76 -12.10 3.14
N ASP A 65 -1.45 -13.05 4.00
CA ASP A 65 -1.94 -13.07 5.39
C ASP A 65 -1.34 -11.95 6.22
N ARG A 66 -0.09 -11.58 5.96
CA ARG A 66 0.54 -10.40 6.57
C ARG A 66 -0.09 -9.10 6.10
N ILE A 67 -0.37 -8.97 4.81
CA ILE A 67 -1.07 -7.80 4.26
C ILE A 67 -2.48 -7.70 4.88
N ILE A 68 -3.22 -8.79 4.94
CA ILE A 68 -4.55 -8.82 5.58
C ILE A 68 -4.45 -8.50 7.08
N ASN A 69 -3.46 -9.04 7.80
CA ASN A 69 -3.27 -8.74 9.21
C ASN A 69 -3.01 -7.26 9.45
N VAL A 70 -2.12 -6.63 8.66
CA VAL A 70 -1.87 -5.19 8.78
C VAL A 70 -3.11 -4.39 8.40
N ALA A 71 -3.76 -4.71 7.28
CA ALA A 71 -4.94 -3.98 6.83
C ALA A 71 -6.11 -4.07 7.84
N ARG A 72 -6.42 -5.28 8.32
CA ARG A 72 -7.56 -5.55 9.19
C ARG A 72 -7.26 -5.25 10.65
N ASP A 73 -6.21 -5.86 11.19
CA ASP A 73 -6.00 -5.95 12.64
C ASP A 73 -5.18 -4.77 13.16
N VAL A 74 -4.34 -4.14 12.32
CA VAL A 74 -3.55 -2.96 12.69
C VAL A 74 -4.23 -1.68 12.21
N ALA A 75 -4.60 -1.60 10.94
CA ALA A 75 -5.16 -0.40 10.34
C ALA A 75 -6.70 -0.29 10.47
N GLY A 76 -7.38 -1.34 10.93
CA GLY A 76 -8.83 -1.33 11.16
C GLY A 76 -9.68 -1.27 9.89
N LEU A 77 -9.12 -1.67 8.74
CA LEU A 77 -9.81 -1.68 7.45
C LEU A 77 -10.74 -2.90 7.33
N ARG A 78 -11.73 -2.79 6.46
CA ARG A 78 -12.65 -3.90 6.10
C ARG A 78 -12.42 -4.44 4.69
N GLN A 79 -11.73 -3.66 3.87
CA GLN A 79 -11.33 -3.93 2.50
C GLN A 79 -10.17 -2.98 2.17
N ILE A 80 -9.53 -3.19 1.02
CA ILE A 80 -8.61 -2.21 0.43
C ILE A 80 -9.38 -1.40 -0.62
N ASP A 81 -9.41 -0.08 -0.51
CA ASP A 81 -10.19 0.77 -1.42
C ASP A 81 -9.51 0.88 -2.80
N HIS A 82 -8.18 0.99 -2.81
CA HIS A 82 -7.35 1.08 -4.00
C HIS A 82 -6.16 0.14 -3.91
N ALA A 83 -5.88 -0.59 -4.99
CA ALA A 83 -4.65 -1.33 -5.15
C ALA A 83 -3.92 -0.81 -6.40
N ALA A 84 -2.62 -0.59 -6.30
CA ALA A 84 -1.79 -0.07 -7.38
C ALA A 84 -0.56 -0.96 -7.59
N VAL A 85 -0.25 -1.26 -8.84
CA VAL A 85 0.93 -2.03 -9.23
C VAL A 85 1.98 -1.09 -9.82
N SER A 86 3.20 -1.13 -9.28
CA SER A 86 4.31 -0.32 -9.77
C SER A 86 4.83 -0.82 -11.13
N HIS A 87 5.01 -2.14 -11.27
CA HIS A 87 5.44 -2.79 -12.50
C HIS A 87 5.15 -4.30 -12.49
N TRP A 88 5.46 -4.97 -13.60
CA TRP A 88 4.96 -6.32 -13.91
C TRP A 88 5.91 -7.48 -13.54
N HIS A 89 6.70 -7.32 -12.48
CA HIS A 89 7.33 -8.47 -11.82
C HIS A 89 6.35 -9.12 -10.84
N ARG A 90 6.40 -10.46 -10.74
CA ARG A 90 5.39 -11.26 -10.03
C ARG A 90 5.32 -10.93 -8.54
N ASP A 91 6.41 -10.47 -7.96
CA ASP A 91 6.54 -10.02 -6.57
C ASP A 91 5.95 -8.63 -6.30
N HIS A 92 5.38 -7.97 -7.29
CA HIS A 92 4.66 -6.71 -7.13
C HIS A 92 3.15 -6.88 -7.23
N TYR A 93 2.65 -7.63 -8.22
CA TYR A 93 1.20 -7.82 -8.39
C TYR A 93 0.67 -9.14 -7.84
N GLY A 94 1.53 -10.07 -7.41
CA GLY A 94 1.19 -11.47 -7.29
C GLY A 94 0.10 -11.84 -6.28
N ASN A 95 -0.02 -11.13 -5.15
CA ASN A 95 -1.08 -11.43 -4.16
C ASN A 95 -2.39 -10.68 -4.40
N HIS A 96 -2.48 -9.77 -5.38
CA HIS A 96 -3.69 -8.96 -5.61
C HIS A 96 -4.95 -9.80 -5.79
N ALA A 97 -4.88 -10.89 -6.55
CA ALA A 97 -6.03 -11.78 -6.75
C ALA A 97 -6.43 -12.51 -5.46
N ALA A 98 -5.46 -13.02 -4.71
CA ALA A 98 -5.73 -13.69 -3.44
C ALA A 98 -6.28 -12.72 -2.37
N LEU A 99 -5.83 -11.46 -2.39
CA LEU A 99 -6.31 -10.39 -1.52
C LEU A 99 -7.74 -9.98 -1.87
N GLU A 100 -8.06 -9.81 -3.16
CA GLU A 100 -9.43 -9.52 -3.62
C GLU A 100 -10.40 -10.60 -3.14
N ALA A 101 -10.06 -11.88 -3.35
CA ALA A 101 -10.89 -13.00 -2.94
C ALA A 101 -11.06 -13.15 -1.41
N SER A 102 -10.06 -12.74 -0.61
CA SER A 102 -10.03 -13.00 0.84
C SER A 102 -10.43 -11.79 1.71
N PHE A 103 -10.22 -10.57 1.22
CA PHE A 103 -10.40 -9.33 1.98
C PHE A 103 -11.11 -8.22 1.19
N GLY A 104 -11.09 -8.30 -0.15
CA GLY A 104 -11.73 -7.33 -1.03
C GLY A 104 -10.81 -6.18 -1.45
N ILE A 105 -10.84 -5.87 -2.74
CA ILE A 105 -10.16 -4.71 -3.34
C ILE A 105 -11.20 -3.93 -4.17
N GLY A 106 -11.24 -2.60 -4.01
CA GLY A 106 -12.14 -1.72 -4.73
C GLY A 106 -11.70 -1.41 -6.16
N THR A 107 -10.69 -0.54 -6.32
CA THR A 107 -10.18 -0.14 -7.64
C THR A 107 -8.74 -0.60 -7.85
N PHE A 108 -8.47 -1.16 -9.01
CA PHE A 108 -7.13 -1.54 -9.45
C PHE A 108 -6.53 -0.45 -10.34
N TRP A 109 -5.28 -0.09 -10.07
CA TRP A 109 -4.48 0.88 -10.81
C TRP A 109 -3.18 0.25 -11.27
N ASP A 110 -2.72 0.58 -12.46
CA ASP A 110 -1.44 0.10 -12.98
C ASP A 110 -0.89 1.03 -14.06
N ARG A 111 0.17 0.63 -14.77
CA ARG A 111 0.80 1.39 -15.85
C ARG A 111 0.32 1.00 -17.25
N GLY A 112 -0.83 0.33 -17.34
CA GLY A 112 -1.27 -0.42 -18.51
C GLY A 112 -0.65 -1.82 -18.53
N ILE A 113 -1.51 -2.84 -18.68
CA ILE A 113 -1.10 -4.23 -18.86
C ILE A 113 -0.62 -4.41 -20.31
N PRO A 114 0.65 -4.71 -20.57
CA PRO A 114 1.11 -5.01 -21.92
C PRO A 114 0.59 -6.38 -22.38
N ASP A 115 0.66 -6.64 -23.67
CA ASP A 115 0.33 -7.98 -24.20
C ASP A 115 1.43 -8.99 -23.83
N GLU A 116 2.70 -8.56 -23.86
CA GLU A 116 3.86 -9.37 -23.54
C GLU A 116 4.91 -8.61 -22.71
N LEU A 117 5.80 -9.34 -22.04
CA LEU A 117 6.99 -8.80 -21.37
C LEU A 117 8.22 -9.55 -21.84
N GLN A 118 9.19 -8.82 -22.38
CA GLN A 118 10.42 -9.39 -22.92
C GLN A 118 11.20 -10.19 -21.85
N GLU A 119 11.16 -9.72 -20.61
CA GLU A 119 11.82 -10.33 -19.46
C GLU A 119 11.08 -11.55 -18.88
N ASN A 120 9.85 -11.83 -19.30
CA ASN A 120 9.03 -12.89 -18.73
C ASN A 120 8.13 -13.56 -19.78
N ALA A 121 8.63 -14.65 -20.37
CA ALA A 121 7.89 -15.43 -21.36
C ALA A 121 6.58 -16.05 -20.83
N SER A 122 6.43 -16.21 -19.52
CA SER A 122 5.20 -16.71 -18.89
C SER A 122 4.30 -15.57 -18.39
N PHE A 123 4.47 -14.34 -18.89
CA PHE A 123 3.71 -13.20 -18.42
C PHE A 123 2.21 -13.35 -18.64
N GLU A 124 1.79 -13.81 -19.83
CA GLU A 124 0.37 -13.99 -20.17
C GLU A 124 -0.35 -14.91 -19.16
N ASP A 125 0.25 -16.05 -18.84
CA ASP A 125 -0.29 -16.98 -17.83
C ASP A 125 -0.29 -16.35 -16.43
N ARG A 126 0.79 -15.67 -16.05
CA ARG A 126 0.96 -15.13 -14.69
C ARG A 126 0.08 -13.93 -14.41
N ILE A 127 -0.24 -13.12 -15.42
CA ILE A 127 -1.09 -11.93 -15.26
C ILE A 127 -2.58 -12.28 -15.25
N ALA A 128 -2.95 -13.51 -15.63
CA ALA A 128 -4.35 -13.96 -15.73
C ALA A 128 -5.13 -13.76 -14.42
N ASP A 129 -4.52 -14.07 -13.27
CA ASP A 129 -5.17 -13.91 -11.96
C ASP A 129 -5.43 -12.43 -11.63
N TYR A 130 -4.47 -11.55 -11.93
CA TYR A 130 -4.65 -10.10 -11.75
C TYR A 130 -5.74 -9.55 -12.68
N ARG A 131 -5.78 -10.01 -13.94
CA ARG A 131 -6.86 -9.67 -14.87
C ARG A 131 -8.20 -10.18 -14.34
N ALA A 132 -8.29 -11.39 -13.83
CA ALA A 132 -9.53 -11.92 -13.27
C ALA A 132 -10.03 -11.10 -12.07
N ALA A 133 -9.14 -10.81 -11.11
CA ALA A 133 -9.47 -10.04 -9.91
C ALA A 133 -9.88 -8.60 -10.23
N SER A 134 -9.21 -7.96 -11.20
CA SER A 134 -9.58 -6.63 -11.68
C SER A 134 -10.73 -6.63 -12.69
N GLN A 135 -11.30 -7.80 -13.00
CA GLN A 135 -12.29 -8.01 -14.06
C GLN A 135 -11.83 -7.47 -15.43
N ASN A 136 -10.51 -7.47 -15.64
CA ASN A 136 -9.80 -6.91 -16.78
C ASN A 136 -10.16 -5.43 -17.03
N ALA A 137 -10.49 -4.72 -15.96
CA ALA A 137 -10.96 -3.34 -15.94
C ALA A 137 -10.10 -2.45 -15.03
N SER A 138 -8.83 -2.81 -14.82
CA SER A 138 -7.87 -1.97 -14.14
C SER A 138 -7.66 -0.65 -14.88
N LYS A 139 -7.30 0.40 -14.14
CA LYS A 139 -7.20 1.77 -14.66
C LYS A 139 -5.73 2.15 -14.84
N PRO A 140 -5.26 2.39 -16.06
CA PRO A 140 -3.90 2.84 -16.28
C PRO A 140 -3.70 4.25 -15.73
N LEU A 141 -2.56 4.48 -15.10
CA LEU A 141 -2.08 5.76 -14.59
C LEU A 141 -0.94 6.27 -15.47
N ALA A 142 -1.02 7.53 -15.89
CA ALA A 142 0.02 8.25 -16.61
C ALA A 142 0.84 9.16 -15.66
N ALA A 143 2.04 9.55 -16.09
CA ALA A 143 2.83 10.54 -15.36
C ALA A 143 2.08 11.88 -15.31
N GLY A 144 1.92 12.43 -14.11
CA GLY A 144 1.17 13.66 -13.83
C GLY A 144 -0.22 13.41 -13.24
N ASP A 145 -0.78 12.21 -13.41
CA ASP A 145 -2.10 11.87 -12.89
C ASP A 145 -2.18 11.98 -11.37
N ILE A 146 -3.36 12.34 -10.87
CA ILE A 146 -3.68 12.40 -9.45
C ILE A 146 -4.63 11.25 -9.13
N LEU A 147 -4.24 10.38 -8.20
CA LEU A 147 -5.13 9.35 -7.68
C LEU A 147 -6.31 10.01 -6.95
N PRO A 148 -7.56 9.55 -7.16
CA PRO A 148 -8.77 10.21 -6.67
C PRO A 148 -9.03 9.91 -5.18
N LEU A 149 -8.04 10.16 -4.33
CA LEU A 149 -8.15 9.95 -2.88
C LEU A 149 -8.95 11.06 -2.21
N LYS A 150 -9.77 10.70 -1.22
CA LYS A 150 -10.51 11.60 -0.35
C LYS A 150 -9.53 12.53 0.39
N SER A 151 -9.88 13.80 0.39
CA SER A 151 -9.10 14.87 1.00
C SER A 151 -10.03 15.72 1.87
N GLY A 152 -9.89 15.61 3.19
CA GLY A 152 -10.73 16.33 4.15
C GLY A 152 -10.08 17.63 4.63
N SER A 153 -9.99 17.76 5.96
CA SER A 153 -9.34 18.90 6.61
C SER A 153 -7.83 18.91 6.38
N THR A 154 -7.20 17.73 6.48
CA THR A 154 -5.80 17.54 6.09
C THR A 154 -5.76 17.39 4.59
N LYS A 155 -5.17 18.37 3.90
CA LYS A 155 -5.04 18.34 2.44
C LYS A 155 -4.01 17.28 2.05
N LEU A 156 -4.48 16.26 1.36
CA LEU A 156 -3.69 15.18 0.80
C LEU A 156 -3.96 15.09 -0.71
N SER A 157 -2.91 14.80 -1.49
CA SER A 157 -2.98 14.35 -2.88
C SER A 157 -1.88 13.32 -3.13
N CYS A 158 -2.10 12.42 -4.07
CA CYS A 158 -1.11 11.45 -4.52
C CYS A 158 -0.92 11.62 -6.02
N GLN A 159 0.26 12.09 -6.43
CA GLN A 159 0.62 12.35 -7.83
C GLN A 159 1.57 11.27 -8.35
N VAL A 160 1.25 10.76 -9.54
CA VAL A 160 2.10 9.81 -10.26
C VAL A 160 3.25 10.58 -10.89
N LEU A 161 4.45 10.45 -10.33
CA LEU A 161 5.63 11.17 -10.85
C LEU A 161 6.19 10.52 -12.12
N THR A 162 6.07 9.20 -12.22
CA THR A 162 6.61 8.40 -13.33
C THR A 162 5.68 7.25 -13.67
N SER A 163 5.44 7.00 -14.95
CA SER A 163 4.69 5.83 -15.43
C SER A 163 5.02 5.55 -16.90
N GLY A 164 5.13 4.28 -17.28
CA GLY A 164 5.32 3.89 -18.69
C GLY A 164 6.54 4.53 -19.36
N ARG A 165 7.65 4.70 -18.61
CA ARG A 165 8.89 5.41 -19.03
C ARG A 165 8.74 6.93 -19.24
N ASN A 166 7.59 7.50 -18.93
CA ASN A 166 7.40 8.94 -18.89
C ASN A 166 7.58 9.45 -17.46
N THR A 167 8.10 10.67 -17.32
CA THR A 167 8.27 11.37 -16.05
C THR A 167 7.66 12.76 -16.16
N ILE A 168 7.10 13.28 -15.06
CA ILE A 168 6.68 14.69 -15.04
C ILE A 168 7.87 15.63 -15.30
N PRO A 169 7.65 16.85 -15.83
CA PRO A 169 8.72 17.82 -16.01
C PRO A 169 9.43 18.11 -14.70
N ASN A 170 10.76 18.02 -14.71
CA ASN A 170 11.56 18.44 -13.56
C ASN A 170 11.47 19.96 -13.40
N LYS A 171 11.00 20.43 -12.25
CA LYS A 171 10.85 21.86 -11.92
C LYS A 171 11.64 22.15 -10.66
N GLY A 172 12.34 23.27 -10.66
CA GLY A 172 13.16 23.73 -9.52
C GLY A 172 14.66 23.56 -9.76
N PRO A 173 15.47 24.04 -8.81
CA PRO A 173 16.92 23.89 -8.88
C PRO A 173 17.31 22.41 -8.84
N ALA A 174 18.35 22.05 -9.58
CA ALA A 174 18.90 20.70 -9.54
C ALA A 174 19.33 20.33 -8.11
N ASN A 175 19.10 19.08 -7.70
CA ASN A 175 19.60 18.59 -6.42
C ASN A 175 21.14 18.66 -6.42
N PRO A 176 21.78 19.49 -5.54
CA PRO A 176 23.22 19.67 -5.54
C PRO A 176 23.99 18.40 -5.14
N HIS A 177 23.28 17.38 -4.66
CA HIS A 177 23.84 16.07 -4.28
C HIS A 177 23.64 14.99 -5.36
N ALA A 178 22.97 15.29 -6.48
CA ALA A 178 22.68 14.27 -7.51
C ALA A 178 23.95 13.59 -8.05
N GLY A 179 25.08 14.29 -8.10
CA GLY A 179 26.37 13.74 -8.53
C GLY A 179 27.09 12.85 -7.52
N ARG A 180 26.57 12.66 -6.30
CA ARG A 180 27.23 11.85 -5.25
C ARG A 180 27.01 10.33 -5.40
N HIS A 181 26.15 9.91 -6.32
CA HIS A 181 25.79 8.51 -6.56
C HIS A 181 26.19 8.03 -7.96
N GLN A 182 27.23 8.64 -8.54
CA GLN A 182 27.86 8.19 -9.80
C GLN A 182 28.81 7.02 -9.55
#